data_AF-A0A4Q2T985-F1
#
_entry.id   AF-A0A4Q2T985-F1
#
_cell.length_a   1.000
_cell.length_b   1.000
_cell.length_c   1.000
_cell.angle_alpha   90.00
_cell.angle_beta   90.00
_cell.angle_gamma   90.00
#
_symmetry.space_group_name_H-M   'P 1'
#
loop_
_entity.id
_entity.type
_entity.pdbx_description
1 polymer ?
#
loop_
_entity_poly.entity_id
_entity_poly.type
_entity_poly.pdbx_seq_one_letter_code
_entity_poly.pdbx_strand_id
1 'polypeptide(L)'
;MAVLHHAFRCPVTPAFEETVREVLSAWDAGDRERLSAVALRCLPRIAGRADIQAAFRLDPDGAVPSWLQPQIVSPGLAALVLLAERLVPVPSLSASKDTNHYLLATHLPVLGWNAREVQLLVHGDPIELMLARYSLSSREYDASKFRETGGWTLGTAVRALEAKLTRLATALDPGEPPAVQESRTALREGGAIDDARAMLAAVEDTDWLVTSITH
;
A
#
# COMPACT_ATOMS: atom_id res chain seq x y z
N MET A 1 12.31 12.77 13.68
CA MET A 1 12.44 12.20 12.32
C MET A 1 11.07 12.29 11.70
N ALA A 2 10.93 13.02 10.59
CA ALA A 2 9.66 13.09 9.86
C ALA A 2 9.41 11.72 9.23
N VAL A 3 8.16 11.26 9.22
CA VAL A 3 7.77 10.00 8.61
C VAL A 3 6.70 10.32 7.59
N LEU A 4 6.99 10.05 6.32
CA LEU A 4 6.06 10.37 5.23
C LEU A 4 5.25 9.14 4.87
N HIS A 5 3.94 9.32 4.77
CA HIS A 5 3.05 8.34 4.20
C HIS A 5 2.82 8.71 2.74
N HIS A 6 3.08 7.78 1.84
CA HIS A 6 2.77 7.90 0.42
C HIS A 6 1.60 6.99 0.09
N ALA A 7 0.71 7.46 -0.79
CA ALA A 7 -0.45 6.70 -1.23
C ALA A 7 -0.64 6.82 -2.74
N PHE A 8 -0.99 5.70 -3.37
CA PHE A 8 -1.29 5.62 -4.78
C PHE A 8 -2.51 4.72 -5.00
N ARG A 9 -3.31 5.02 -6.02
CA ARG A 9 -4.21 4.02 -6.59
C ARG A 9 -3.53 3.32 -7.77
N CYS A 10 -3.79 2.03 -7.91
CA CYS A 10 -3.33 1.20 -9.01
C CYS A 10 -4.54 0.54 -9.68
N PRO A 11 -4.96 1.02 -10.88
CA PRO A 11 -6.12 0.46 -11.56
C PRO A 11 -5.91 -0.98 -12.02
N VAL A 12 -6.78 -1.91 -11.58
CA VAL A 12 -6.77 -3.31 -12.02
C VAL A 12 -7.45 -3.41 -13.39
N THR A 13 -6.66 -3.18 -14.43
CA THR A 13 -7.06 -3.30 -15.84
C THR A 13 -6.70 -4.68 -16.41
N PRO A 14 -7.24 -5.09 -17.57
CA PRO A 14 -6.82 -6.35 -18.20
C PRO A 14 -5.30 -6.46 -18.42
N ALA A 15 -4.64 -5.35 -18.80
CA ALA A 15 -3.19 -5.32 -18.98
C ALA A 15 -2.43 -5.41 -17.64
N PHE A 16 -3.02 -4.92 -16.54
CA PHE A 16 -2.46 -5.13 -15.20
C PHE A 16 -2.48 -6.62 -14.87
N GLU A 17 -3.62 -7.28 -15.09
CA GLU A 17 -3.76 -8.70 -14.79
C GLU A 17 -2.84 -9.56 -15.65
N GLU A 18 -2.67 -9.20 -16.92
CA GLU A 18 -1.70 -9.84 -17.81
C GLU A 18 -0.27 -9.70 -17.27
N THR A 19 0.11 -8.52 -16.78
CA THR A 19 1.42 -8.27 -16.15
C THR A 19 1.60 -9.17 -14.92
N VAL A 20 0.59 -9.23 -14.04
CA VAL A 20 0.62 -10.09 -12.85
C VAL A 20 0.72 -11.56 -13.24
N ARG A 21 -0.06 -12.01 -14.23
CA ARG A 21 -0.02 -13.40 -14.74
C ARG A 21 1.34 -13.74 -15.35
N GLU A 22 1.98 -12.83 -16.07
CA GLU A 22 3.33 -13.04 -16.61
C GLU A 22 4.36 -13.19 -15.48
N VAL A 23 4.32 -12.32 -14.46
CA VAL A 23 5.20 -12.39 -13.29
C VAL A 23 5.06 -13.74 -12.58
N LEU A 24 3.82 -14.15 -12.30
CA LEU A 24 3.53 -15.39 -11.59
C LEU A 24 3.90 -16.62 -12.42
N SER A 25 3.63 -16.60 -13.73
CA SER A 25 4.00 -17.70 -14.63
C SER A 25 5.52 -17.90 -14.71
N ALA A 26 6.29 -16.82 -14.86
CA ALA A 26 7.75 -16.88 -14.85
C ALA A 26 8.26 -17.36 -13.48
N TRP A 27 7.63 -16.89 -12.39
CA TRP A 27 7.99 -17.34 -11.05
C TRP A 27 7.75 -18.84 -10.85
N ASP A 28 6.61 -19.35 -11.27
CA ASP A 28 6.21 -20.75 -11.08
C ASP A 28 7.04 -21.71 -11.94
N ALA A 29 7.42 -21.28 -13.15
CA ALA A 29 8.33 -21.99 -14.04
C ALA A 29 9.80 -22.01 -13.54
N GLY A 30 10.12 -21.24 -12.50
CA GLY A 30 11.49 -21.07 -12.02
C GLY A 30 12.36 -20.20 -12.92
N ASP A 31 11.76 -19.47 -13.87
CA ASP A 31 12.45 -18.61 -14.83
C ASP A 31 12.78 -17.24 -14.22
N ARG A 32 13.71 -17.27 -13.26
CA ARG A 32 14.18 -16.08 -12.54
C ARG A 32 14.91 -15.09 -13.46
N GLU A 33 15.62 -15.62 -14.45
CA GLU A 33 16.35 -14.84 -15.47
C GLU A 33 15.39 -13.97 -16.26
N ARG A 34 14.29 -14.54 -16.79
CA ARG A 34 13.27 -13.76 -17.49
C ARG A 34 12.63 -12.73 -16.58
N LEU A 35 12.27 -13.10 -15.35
CA LEU A 35 11.62 -12.18 -14.42
C LEU A 35 12.51 -10.97 -14.10
N SER A 36 13.78 -11.24 -13.79
CA SER A 36 14.84 -10.24 -13.59
C SER A 36 14.98 -9.32 -14.81
N ALA A 37 15.17 -9.91 -16.01
CA ALA A 37 15.37 -9.15 -17.24
C ALA A 37 14.19 -8.24 -17.60
N VAL A 38 12.96 -8.71 -17.39
CA VAL A 38 11.74 -7.93 -17.66
C VAL A 38 11.62 -6.77 -16.68
N ALA A 39 11.83 -7.00 -15.38
CA ALA A 39 11.76 -5.96 -14.36
C ALA A 39 12.87 -4.90 -14.54
N LEU A 40 14.13 -5.33 -14.74
CA LEU A 40 15.27 -4.43 -14.97
C LEU A 40 15.07 -3.55 -16.21
N ARG A 41 14.48 -4.09 -17.28
CA ARG A 41 14.17 -3.32 -18.49
C ARG A 41 13.14 -2.21 -18.25
N CYS A 42 12.22 -2.40 -17.31
CA CYS A 42 11.18 -1.42 -16.98
C CYS A 42 11.66 -0.36 -15.97
N LEU A 43 12.64 -0.69 -15.12
CA LEU A 43 13.14 0.20 -14.07
C LEU A 43 13.53 1.62 -14.57
N PRO A 44 14.24 1.81 -15.71
CA PRO A 44 14.56 3.15 -16.21
C PRO A 44 13.35 4.04 -16.52
N ARG A 45 12.19 3.45 -16.85
CA ARG A 45 10.97 4.21 -17.16
C ARG A 45 10.37 4.86 -15.91
N ILE A 46 10.48 4.19 -14.76
CA ILE A 46 9.96 4.69 -13.49
C ILE A 46 11.01 5.44 -12.68
N ALA A 47 12.30 5.34 -13.04
CA ALA A 47 13.38 6.08 -12.39
C ALA A 47 13.20 7.61 -12.50
N GLY A 48 12.48 8.13 -13.49
CA GLY A 48 12.18 9.56 -13.58
C GLY A 48 11.02 10.04 -12.68
N ARG A 49 10.32 9.14 -11.99
CA ARG A 49 9.13 9.47 -11.19
C ARG A 49 9.48 9.76 -9.74
N ALA A 50 9.63 11.04 -9.40
CA ALA A 50 10.02 11.49 -8.06
C ALA A 50 9.08 11.00 -6.94
N ASP A 51 7.78 10.92 -7.21
CA ASP A 51 6.77 10.39 -6.29
C ASP A 51 7.00 8.90 -5.96
N ILE A 52 7.34 8.10 -6.97
CA ILE A 52 7.68 6.67 -6.81
C ILE A 52 9.04 6.51 -6.14
N GLN A 53 10.05 7.28 -6.55
CA GLN A 53 11.39 7.23 -5.95
C GLN A 53 11.35 7.57 -4.47
N ALA A 54 10.62 8.62 -4.09
CA ALA A 54 10.44 9.01 -2.69
C ALA A 54 9.73 7.93 -1.88
N ALA A 55 8.77 7.22 -2.47
CA ALA A 55 7.96 6.22 -1.78
C ALA A 55 8.65 4.85 -1.61
N PHE A 56 9.40 4.38 -2.61
CA PHE A 56 9.89 2.99 -2.66
C PHE A 56 11.41 2.86 -2.69
N ARG A 57 12.16 3.96 -2.50
CA ARG A 57 13.64 3.98 -2.49
C ARG A 57 14.25 3.29 -3.72
N LEU A 58 13.82 3.72 -4.91
CA LEU A 58 14.30 3.16 -6.18
C LEU A 58 15.63 3.78 -6.68
N ASP A 59 16.37 4.54 -5.85
CA ASP A 59 17.55 5.36 -6.22
C ASP A 59 18.72 5.24 -5.20
N PRO A 60 19.90 5.84 -5.41
CA PRO A 60 21.06 5.37 -6.18
C PRO A 60 22.00 4.43 -5.39
N ASP A 61 21.70 4.06 -4.14
CA ASP A 61 22.52 3.11 -3.36
C ASP A 61 22.43 1.66 -3.90
N GLY A 62 21.83 1.47 -5.09
CA GLY A 62 21.94 0.27 -5.91
C GLY A 62 21.14 -0.93 -5.42
N ALA A 63 20.38 -0.78 -4.33
CA ALA A 63 19.64 -1.86 -3.72
C ALA A 63 18.64 -2.48 -4.71
N VAL A 64 17.81 -1.67 -5.39
CA VAL A 64 16.79 -2.20 -6.31
C VAL A 64 17.39 -2.96 -7.50
N PRO A 65 18.37 -2.44 -8.28
CA PRO A 65 19.03 -3.24 -9.31
C PRO A 65 19.67 -4.53 -8.80
N SER A 66 20.23 -4.51 -7.57
CA SER A 66 20.80 -5.71 -6.95
C SER A 66 19.72 -6.72 -6.55
N TRP A 67 18.57 -6.26 -6.05
CA TRP A 67 17.46 -7.10 -5.67
C TRP A 67 16.71 -7.68 -6.87
N LEU A 68 16.81 -7.04 -8.03
CA LEU A 68 16.28 -7.55 -9.28
C LEU A 68 17.21 -8.55 -9.96
N GLN A 69 18.38 -8.90 -9.41
CA GLN A 69 19.22 -9.95 -9.98
C GLN A 69 18.51 -11.32 -9.92
N PRO A 70 18.77 -12.24 -10.86
CA PRO A 70 18.06 -13.53 -10.92
C PRO A 70 18.13 -14.35 -9.63
N GLN A 71 19.20 -14.19 -8.84
CA GLN A 71 19.40 -14.93 -7.58
C GLN A 71 18.61 -14.34 -6.39
N ILE A 72 18.09 -13.11 -6.52
CA ILE A 72 17.50 -12.33 -5.41
C ILE A 72 16.04 -11.93 -5.71
N VAL A 73 15.69 -11.75 -6.98
CA VAL A 73 14.39 -11.24 -7.41
C VAL A 73 13.24 -12.02 -6.78
N SER A 74 12.26 -11.29 -6.26
CA SER A 74 10.99 -11.82 -5.76
C SER A 74 9.85 -11.44 -6.72
N PRO A 75 8.72 -12.20 -6.73
CA PRO A 75 7.57 -11.84 -7.56
C PRO A 75 6.97 -10.51 -7.13
N GLY A 76 7.00 -10.20 -5.82
CA GLY A 76 6.55 -8.92 -5.28
C GLY A 76 7.35 -7.73 -5.77
N LEU A 77 8.69 -7.81 -5.75
CA LEU A 77 9.54 -6.73 -6.23
C LEU A 77 9.41 -6.54 -7.75
N ALA A 78 9.38 -7.64 -8.51
CA ALA A 78 9.17 -7.57 -9.95
C ALA A 78 7.80 -6.96 -10.29
N ALA A 79 6.73 -7.38 -9.60
CA ALA A 79 5.40 -6.81 -9.77
C ALA A 79 5.37 -5.33 -9.42
N LEU A 80 5.96 -4.89 -8.29
CA LEU A 80 6.05 -3.47 -7.95
C LEU A 80 6.66 -2.66 -9.09
N VAL A 81 7.83 -3.07 -9.59
CA VAL A 81 8.53 -2.34 -10.66
C VAL A 81 7.70 -2.30 -11.95
N LEU A 82 7.07 -3.41 -12.32
CA LEU A 82 6.28 -3.51 -13.55
C LEU A 82 4.94 -2.76 -13.47
N LEU A 83 4.36 -2.66 -12.27
CA LEU A 83 3.09 -1.99 -12.04
C LEU A 83 3.27 -0.50 -11.68
N ALA A 84 4.46 -0.08 -11.26
CA ALA A 84 4.75 1.28 -10.81
C ALA A 84 4.38 2.38 -11.83
N GLU A 85 4.51 2.10 -13.13
CA GLU A 85 4.09 3.04 -14.19
C GLU A 85 2.58 3.36 -14.15
N ARG A 86 1.77 2.45 -13.62
CA ARG A 86 0.30 2.58 -13.51
C ARG A 86 -0.15 3.24 -12.21
N LEU A 87 0.76 3.47 -11.27
CA LEU A 87 0.44 4.09 -9.99
C LEU A 87 0.08 5.55 -10.20
N VAL A 88 -1.09 5.95 -9.71
CA VAL A 88 -1.56 7.33 -9.72
C VAL A 88 -1.56 7.85 -8.28
N PRO A 89 -0.82 8.92 -7.96
CA PRO A 89 -0.81 9.49 -6.61
C PRO A 89 -2.22 9.86 -6.14
N VAL A 90 -2.49 9.60 -4.87
CA VAL A 90 -3.72 10.03 -4.18
C VAL A 90 -3.35 10.76 -2.88
N PRO A 91 -4.28 11.50 -2.24
CA PRO A 91 -4.02 12.09 -0.94
C PRO A 91 -3.51 11.02 0.04
N SER A 92 -2.46 11.32 0.80
CA SER A 92 -1.88 10.37 1.74
C SER A 92 -2.34 10.63 3.17
N LEU A 93 -2.07 9.68 4.07
CA LEU A 93 -2.39 9.87 5.49
C LEU A 93 -1.61 11.03 6.12
N SER A 94 -0.49 11.46 5.52
CA SER A 94 0.34 12.55 6.04
C SER A 94 0.08 13.90 5.35
N ALA A 95 -1.02 14.05 4.61
CA ALA A 95 -1.30 15.28 3.87
C ALA A 95 -1.40 16.52 4.77
N SER A 96 -2.02 16.38 5.95
CA SER A 96 -2.08 17.47 6.94
C SER A 96 -0.98 17.39 8.00
N LYS A 97 -0.52 16.18 8.37
CA LYS A 97 0.51 15.98 9.40
C LYS A 97 1.23 14.63 9.25
N ASP A 98 2.56 14.66 9.27
CA ASP A 98 3.44 13.49 9.11
C ASP A 98 3.10 12.31 10.04
N THR A 99 2.59 12.60 11.25
CA THR A 99 2.32 11.57 12.26
C THR A 99 0.91 10.98 12.21
N ASN A 100 0.08 11.34 11.23
CA ASN A 100 -1.32 10.92 11.20
C ASN A 100 -1.51 9.42 11.04
N HIS A 101 -0.63 8.74 10.31
CA HIS A 101 -0.60 7.27 10.25
C HIS A 101 -0.42 6.64 11.65
N TYR A 102 0.42 7.24 12.50
CA TYR A 102 0.61 6.80 13.89
C TYR A 102 -0.63 7.10 14.75
N LEU A 103 -1.22 8.30 14.61
CA LEU A 103 -2.46 8.64 15.32
C LEU A 103 -3.58 7.63 15.00
N LEU A 104 -3.77 7.28 13.72
CA LEU A 104 -4.74 6.28 13.30
C LEU A 104 -4.45 4.92 13.92
N ALA A 105 -3.19 4.47 13.86
CA ALA A 105 -2.79 3.19 14.44
C ALA A 105 -3.01 3.11 15.96
N THR A 106 -2.81 4.22 16.69
CA THR A 106 -2.97 4.29 18.14
C THR A 106 -4.43 4.42 18.58
N HIS A 107 -5.22 5.27 17.91
CA HIS A 107 -6.53 5.68 18.42
C HIS A 107 -7.70 4.89 17.85
N LEU A 108 -7.61 4.37 16.61
CA LEU A 108 -8.70 3.58 16.03
C LEU A 108 -9.07 2.33 16.85
N PRO A 109 -8.12 1.58 17.47
CA PRO A 109 -8.48 0.46 18.34
C PRO A 109 -9.36 0.84 19.52
N VAL A 110 -9.12 2.02 20.13
CA VAL A 110 -9.94 2.55 21.23
C VAL A 110 -11.37 2.84 20.75
N LEU A 111 -11.54 3.17 19.47
CA LEU A 111 -12.82 3.41 18.81
C LEU A 111 -13.47 2.12 18.27
N GLY A 112 -12.99 0.94 18.69
CA GLY A 112 -13.58 -0.36 18.35
C GLY A 112 -13.16 -0.92 16.99
N TRP A 113 -12.14 -0.36 16.34
CA TRP A 113 -11.57 -0.95 15.14
C TRP A 113 -10.72 -2.16 15.51
N ASN A 114 -10.84 -3.24 14.73
CA ASN A 114 -9.98 -4.40 14.96
C ASN A 114 -8.58 -4.18 14.33
N ALA A 115 -7.62 -4.99 14.77
CA ALA A 115 -6.23 -4.90 14.29
C ALA A 115 -6.10 -5.06 12.77
N ARG A 116 -6.96 -5.87 12.14
CA ARG A 116 -6.95 -6.10 10.70
C ARG A 116 -7.36 -4.85 9.92
N GLU A 117 -8.37 -4.15 10.38
CA GLU A 117 -8.86 -2.91 9.76
C GLU A 117 -7.82 -1.80 9.88
N VAL A 118 -7.20 -1.66 11.05
CA VAL A 118 -6.10 -0.71 11.25
C VAL A 118 -4.91 -1.05 10.36
N GLN A 119 -4.52 -2.33 10.29
CA GLN A 119 -3.46 -2.80 9.40
C GLN A 119 -3.76 -2.43 7.94
N LEU A 120 -4.95 -2.75 7.43
CA LEU A 120 -5.32 -2.48 6.04
C LEU A 120 -5.38 -0.98 5.71
N LEU A 121 -5.82 -0.15 6.65
CA LEU A 121 -5.89 1.30 6.46
C LEU A 121 -4.49 1.95 6.45
N VAL A 122 -3.63 1.57 7.40
CA VAL A 122 -2.38 2.28 7.64
C VAL A 122 -1.22 1.68 6.84
N HIS A 123 -1.17 0.36 6.76
CA HIS A 123 -0.02 -0.40 6.30
C HIS A 123 -0.29 -1.33 5.12
N GLY A 124 -1.57 -1.62 4.81
CA GLY A 124 -1.95 -2.62 3.80
C GLY A 124 -1.44 -4.03 4.06
N ASP A 125 -1.61 -4.89 3.07
CA ASP A 125 -1.00 -6.22 3.00
C ASP A 125 0.33 -6.22 2.23
N PRO A 126 1.20 -7.21 2.47
CA PRO A 126 2.28 -7.51 1.53
C PRO A 126 1.74 -7.76 0.12
N ILE A 127 2.46 -7.28 -0.89
CA ILE A 127 2.07 -7.45 -2.30
C ILE A 127 1.89 -8.92 -2.67
N GLU A 128 2.65 -9.83 -2.06
CA GLU A 128 2.58 -11.27 -2.32
C GLU A 128 1.20 -11.86 -2.00
N LEU A 129 0.54 -11.38 -0.94
CA LEU A 129 -0.84 -11.79 -0.63
C LEU A 129 -1.82 -11.35 -1.71
N MET A 130 -1.57 -10.18 -2.32
CA MET A 130 -2.39 -9.66 -3.40
C MET A 130 -2.16 -10.43 -4.69
N LEU A 131 -0.90 -10.72 -5.02
CA LEU A 131 -0.52 -11.52 -6.18
C LEU A 131 -1.05 -12.96 -6.08
N ALA A 132 -1.06 -13.56 -4.88
CA ALA A 132 -1.55 -14.93 -4.66
C ALA A 132 -2.99 -15.13 -5.18
N ARG A 133 -3.82 -14.07 -5.19
CA ARG A 133 -5.20 -14.10 -5.70
C ARG A 133 -5.29 -14.36 -7.21
N TYR A 134 -4.21 -14.11 -7.95
CA TYR A 134 -4.10 -14.30 -9.40
C TYR A 134 -3.34 -15.57 -9.75
N SER A 135 -2.79 -16.25 -8.73
CA SER A 135 -2.09 -17.49 -8.93
C SER A 135 -3.06 -18.65 -9.09
N LEU A 136 -2.73 -19.56 -10.00
CA LEU A 136 -3.34 -20.88 -10.11
C LEU A 136 -2.58 -21.94 -9.28
N SER A 137 -1.46 -21.55 -8.67
CA SER A 137 -0.57 -22.41 -7.91
C SER A 137 -0.92 -22.38 -6.43
N SER A 138 -0.81 -23.52 -5.75
CA SER A 138 -0.96 -23.63 -4.29
C SER A 138 0.33 -23.31 -3.52
N ARG A 139 1.37 -22.80 -4.20
CA ARG A 139 2.62 -22.41 -3.56
C ARG A 139 2.39 -21.18 -2.69
N GLU A 140 2.83 -21.24 -1.44
CA GLU A 140 2.92 -20.04 -0.61
C GLU A 140 3.97 -19.11 -1.20
N TYR A 141 3.54 -17.88 -1.48
CA TYR A 141 4.48 -16.80 -1.79
C TYR A 141 4.97 -16.27 -0.45
N ASP A 142 6.20 -16.64 -0.07
CA ASP A 142 6.84 -16.04 1.08
C ASP A 142 6.80 -14.52 0.91
N ALA A 143 6.12 -13.83 1.83
CA ALA A 143 6.12 -12.37 1.87
C ALA A 143 7.57 -11.92 1.83
N SER A 144 7.94 -11.20 0.78
CA SER A 144 9.34 -10.89 0.59
C SER A 144 9.83 -10.07 1.79
N LYS A 145 11.07 -10.31 2.21
CA LYS A 145 11.67 -9.59 3.35
C LYS A 145 11.84 -8.09 3.06
N PHE A 146 11.49 -7.64 1.85
CA PHE A 146 11.57 -6.26 1.41
C PHE A 146 10.34 -5.49 1.91
N ARG A 147 10.45 -4.98 3.15
CA ARG A 147 9.50 -4.04 3.76
C ARG A 147 9.22 -2.80 2.90
N GLU A 148 10.09 -2.53 1.94
CA GLU A 148 10.03 -1.37 1.05
C GLU A 148 9.15 -1.58 -0.19
N THR A 149 8.45 -2.72 -0.32
CA THR A 149 7.50 -2.95 -1.44
C THR A 149 6.13 -2.31 -1.22
N GLY A 150 5.95 -1.65 -0.08
CA GLY A 150 4.70 -1.02 0.32
C GLY A 150 3.62 -2.00 0.78
N GLY A 151 2.53 -1.40 1.24
CA GLY A 151 1.28 -2.01 1.64
C GLY A 151 0.24 -1.93 0.55
N TRP A 152 -0.57 -2.98 0.43
CA TRP A 152 -1.52 -3.13 -0.66
C TRP A 152 -2.89 -3.51 -0.12
N THR A 153 -3.94 -2.80 -0.53
CA THR A 153 -5.31 -3.02 -0.08
C THR A 153 -6.25 -3.03 -1.28
N LEU A 154 -7.17 -3.99 -1.36
CA LEU A 154 -8.18 -4.03 -2.43
C LEU A 154 -9.15 -2.87 -2.31
N GLY A 155 -9.60 -2.33 -3.44
CA GLY A 155 -10.64 -1.30 -3.52
C GLY A 155 -11.92 -1.68 -2.77
N THR A 156 -12.36 -2.94 -2.87
CA THR A 156 -13.52 -3.43 -2.10
C THR A 156 -13.33 -3.37 -0.58
N ALA A 157 -12.11 -3.63 -0.09
CA ALA A 157 -11.78 -3.47 1.33
C ALA A 157 -11.69 -1.98 1.71
N VAL A 158 -11.13 -1.14 0.82
CA VAL A 158 -11.09 0.33 0.99
C VAL A 158 -12.49 0.90 1.21
N ARG A 159 -13.51 0.48 0.43
CA ARG A 159 -14.90 0.92 0.64
C ARG A 159 -15.46 0.55 2.01
N ALA A 160 -15.15 -0.66 2.49
CA ALA A 160 -15.57 -1.08 3.83
C ALA A 160 -14.94 -0.20 4.92
N LEU A 161 -13.66 0.17 4.76
CA LEU A 161 -12.96 1.07 5.67
C LEU A 161 -13.51 2.51 5.59
N GLU A 162 -13.80 3.01 4.39
CA GLU A 162 -14.39 4.33 4.15
C GLU A 162 -15.75 4.48 4.84
N ALA A 163 -16.60 3.46 4.72
CA ALA A 163 -17.90 3.43 5.38
C ALA A 163 -17.76 3.50 6.91
N LYS A 164 -16.74 2.85 7.49
CA LYS A 164 -16.45 2.92 8.92
C LYS A 164 -15.92 4.29 9.35
N LEU A 165 -15.00 4.88 8.58
CA LEU A 165 -14.49 6.23 8.84
C LEU A 165 -15.60 7.29 8.76
N THR A 166 -16.52 7.14 7.81
CA THR A 166 -17.67 8.04 7.68
C THR A 166 -18.57 8.00 8.91
N ARG A 167 -18.79 6.81 9.50
CA ARG A 167 -19.50 6.69 10.78
C ARG A 167 -18.72 7.33 11.94
N LEU A 168 -17.40 7.22 11.95
CA LEU A 168 -16.58 7.89 12.98
C LEU A 168 -16.64 9.42 12.87
N ALA A 169 -16.83 9.96 11.67
CA ALA A 169 -16.93 11.40 11.43
C ALA A 169 -18.22 12.03 11.97
N THR A 170 -19.25 11.25 12.33
CA THR A 170 -20.52 11.79 12.88
C THR A 170 -20.34 12.39 14.28
N ALA A 171 -21.33 13.16 14.73
CA ALA A 171 -21.31 13.86 16.02
C ALA A 171 -21.02 12.93 17.21
N LEU A 172 -20.37 13.49 18.24
CA LEU A 172 -20.06 12.82 19.51
C LEU A 172 -21.36 12.45 20.24
N ASP A 173 -21.43 11.22 20.74
CA ASP A 173 -22.43 10.87 21.75
C ASP A 173 -21.91 11.33 23.13
N PRO A 174 -22.62 12.22 23.85
CA PRO A 174 -22.20 12.71 25.16
C PRO A 174 -22.02 11.60 26.20
N GLY A 175 -22.55 10.40 25.97
CA GLY A 175 -22.40 9.23 26.84
C GLY A 175 -21.15 8.37 26.56
N GLU A 176 -20.33 8.69 25.55
CA GLU A 176 -19.12 7.92 25.23
C GLU A 176 -18.10 7.96 26.38
N PRO A 177 -17.37 6.86 26.67
CA PRO A 177 -16.31 6.85 27.68
C PRO A 177 -15.23 7.92 27.43
N PRO A 178 -14.59 8.49 28.46
CA PRO A 178 -13.58 9.55 28.29
C PRO A 178 -12.46 9.20 27.30
N ALA A 179 -11.95 7.97 27.34
CA ALA A 179 -10.90 7.51 26.42
C ALA A 179 -11.32 7.51 24.94
N VAL A 180 -12.60 7.27 24.66
CA VAL A 180 -13.18 7.31 23.31
C VAL A 180 -13.26 8.77 22.84
N GLN A 181 -13.71 9.68 23.72
CA GLN A 181 -13.78 11.11 23.42
C GLN A 181 -12.39 11.71 23.15
N GLU A 182 -11.41 11.39 24.00
CA GLU A 182 -10.00 11.81 23.85
C GLU A 182 -9.41 11.30 22.53
N SER A 183 -9.58 10.01 22.24
CA SER A 183 -9.07 9.40 21.01
C SER A 183 -9.68 10.01 19.75
N ARG A 184 -10.98 10.27 19.77
CA ARG A 184 -11.68 10.91 18.64
C ARG A 184 -11.26 12.37 18.47
N THR A 185 -11.06 13.09 19.56
CA THR A 185 -10.56 14.47 19.55
C THR A 185 -9.16 14.53 18.95
N ALA A 186 -8.24 13.67 19.41
CA ALA A 186 -6.88 13.60 18.88
C ALA A 186 -6.85 13.33 17.36
N LEU A 187 -7.69 12.42 16.88
CA LEU A 187 -7.81 12.11 15.45
C LEU A 187 -8.39 13.26 14.62
N ARG A 188 -9.32 14.05 15.18
CA ARG A 188 -9.92 15.22 14.51
C ARG A 188 -8.96 16.40 14.48
N GLU A 189 -8.37 16.76 15.62
CA GLU A 189 -7.42 17.87 15.72
C GLU A 189 -6.15 17.64 14.88
N GLY A 190 -5.74 16.37 14.74
CA GLY A 190 -4.63 15.99 13.85
C GLY A 190 -4.99 15.99 12.36
N GLY A 191 -6.27 16.13 11.98
CA GLY A 191 -6.72 15.97 10.59
C GLY A 191 -6.68 14.52 10.08
N ALA A 192 -6.36 13.55 10.93
CA ALA A 192 -6.11 12.17 10.55
C ALA A 192 -7.34 11.46 9.95
N ILE A 193 -8.55 11.79 10.45
CA ILE A 193 -9.80 11.26 9.89
C ILE A 193 -10.03 11.80 8.47
N ASP A 194 -9.79 13.09 8.27
CA ASP A 194 -10.06 13.74 6.99
C ASP A 194 -9.03 13.32 5.93
N ASP A 195 -7.75 13.21 6.30
CA ASP A 195 -6.70 12.65 5.43
C ASP A 195 -7.02 11.20 5.04
N ALA A 196 -7.42 10.36 6.00
CA ALA A 196 -7.83 8.99 5.72
C ALA A 196 -9.04 8.93 4.79
N ARG A 197 -10.06 9.77 5.00
CA ARG A 197 -11.23 9.83 4.11
C ARG A 197 -10.87 10.30 2.71
N ALA A 198 -10.02 11.32 2.58
CA ALA A 198 -9.57 11.82 1.29
C ALA A 198 -8.77 10.77 0.51
N MET A 199 -7.89 10.02 1.20
CA MET A 199 -7.15 8.91 0.62
C MET A 199 -8.08 7.81 0.09
N LEU A 200 -9.03 7.34 0.92
CA LEU A 200 -9.91 6.25 0.54
C LEU A 200 -10.93 6.64 -0.55
N ALA A 201 -11.43 7.89 -0.52
CA ALA A 201 -12.38 8.38 -1.52
C ALA A 201 -11.80 8.43 -2.94
N ALA A 202 -10.48 8.50 -3.08
CA ALA A 202 -9.78 8.53 -4.36
C ALA A 202 -9.57 7.14 -5.00
N VAL A 203 -10.01 6.06 -4.33
CA VAL A 203 -9.82 4.67 -4.77
C VAL A 203 -11.15 4.08 -5.23
N GLU A 204 -11.17 3.48 -6.43
CA GLU A 204 -12.33 2.77 -6.96
C GLU A 204 -12.37 1.30 -6.49
N ASP A 205 -13.52 0.64 -6.58
CA ASP A 205 -13.70 -0.75 -6.12
C ASP A 205 -12.79 -1.74 -6.88
N THR A 206 -12.48 -1.40 -8.13
CA THR A 206 -11.59 -2.13 -9.03
C THR A 206 -10.13 -1.77 -8.85
N ASP A 207 -9.78 -0.78 -8.04
CA ASP A 207 -8.40 -0.37 -7.84
C ASP A 207 -7.74 -1.19 -6.73
N TRP A 208 -6.41 -1.17 -6.68
CA TRP A 208 -5.66 -1.41 -5.46
C TRP A 208 -5.20 -0.07 -4.88
N LEU A 209 -5.34 0.10 -3.57
CA LEU A 209 -4.65 1.14 -2.82
C LEU A 209 -3.25 0.63 -2.47
N VAL A 210 -2.25 1.44 -2.76
CA VAL A 210 -0.84 1.19 -2.46
C VAL A 210 -0.35 2.25 -1.50
N THR A 211 0.23 1.84 -0.37
CA THR A 211 0.74 2.74 0.65
C THR A 211 2.20 2.46 0.95
N SER A 212 3.01 3.48 1.21
CA SER A 212 4.38 3.31 1.69
C SER A 212 4.68 4.27 2.81
N ILE A 213 5.51 3.85 3.78
CA ILE A 213 5.95 4.68 4.90
C ILE A 213 7.46 4.82 4.80
N THR A 214 7.94 6.06 4.70
CA THR A 214 9.36 6.37 4.61
C THR A 214 9.84 7.17 5.82
N HIS A 215 11.04 6.82 6.30
CA HIS A 215 11.71 7.37 7.48
C HIS A 215 12.91 8.22 7.08
#